data_AF-U4L3G1-F1
#
_entry.id   AF-U4L3G1-F1
#
_cell.length_a   1.000
_cell.length_b   1.000
_cell.length_c   1.000
_cell.angle_alpha   90.00
_cell.angle_beta   90.00
_cell.angle_gamma   90.00
#
_symmetry.space_group_name_H-M   'P 1'
#
loop_
_entity.id
_entity.type
_entity.pdbx_description
1 polymer ?
#
loop_
_entity_poly.entity_id
_entity_poly.type
_entity_poly.pdbx_seq_one_letter_code
_entity_poly.pdbx_strand_id
1 'polypeptide(L)'
;MNEHLASSLMEFAGVHIIAYFGLDEIYEALVKKLDNLDINRKILWKTALLLAVEQGHYAVVRQLIEVEGIDIDPKNEDGGTPLFCAAEHGDEAIVRLLFEKGAQVDPKDNEERTPLFYAA
;
A
#
# COMPACT_ATOMS: atom_id res chain seq x y z
N MET A 1 28.49 1.74 5.00
CA MET A 1 27.43 1.21 4.12
C MET A 1 27.82 1.59 2.70
N ASN A 2 28.00 0.60 1.83
CA ASN A 2 28.63 0.79 0.52
C ASN A 2 27.55 1.21 -0.49
N GLU A 3 27.84 2.08 -1.46
CA GLU A 3 26.87 2.58 -2.44
C GLU A 3 26.13 1.43 -3.16
N HIS A 4 26.82 0.33 -3.44
CA HIS A 4 26.23 -0.86 -4.05
C HIS A 4 25.18 -1.54 -3.16
N LEU A 5 25.40 -1.60 -1.84
CA LEU A 5 24.46 -2.21 -0.90
C LEU A 5 23.22 -1.32 -0.72
N ALA A 6 23.43 0.00 -0.72
CA ALA A 6 22.33 0.96 -0.70
C ALA A 6 21.48 0.88 -1.98
N SER A 7 22.11 0.72 -3.16
CA SER A 7 21.40 0.50 -4.42
C SER A 7 20.59 -0.80 -4.41
N SER A 8 21.20 -1.91 -3.99
CA SER A 8 20.50 -3.20 -3.94
C SER A 8 19.36 -3.22 -2.91
N LEU A 9 19.50 -2.52 -1.78
CA LEU A 9 18.41 -2.39 -0.80
C LEU A 9 17.27 -1.51 -1.33
N MET A 10 17.60 -0.41 -2.02
CA MET A 10 16.62 0.45 -2.69
C MET A 10 15.87 -0.28 -3.83
N GLU A 11 16.56 -1.10 -4.60
CA GLU A 11 15.93 -1.95 -5.62
C GLU A 11 14.99 -3.00 -5.01
N PHE A 12 15.36 -3.56 -3.86
CA PHE A 12 14.60 -4.63 -3.22
C PHE A 12 13.39 -4.13 -2.42
N ALA A 13 13.55 -3.05 -1.66
CA ALA A 13 12.55 -2.59 -0.68
C ALA A 13 12.18 -1.10 -0.83
N GLY A 14 12.63 -0.42 -1.90
CA GLY A 14 12.46 1.03 -2.05
C GLY A 14 11.01 1.48 -1.93
N VAL A 15 10.06 0.76 -2.56
CA VAL A 15 8.63 1.11 -2.49
C VAL A 15 8.07 0.93 -1.08
N HIS A 16 8.45 -0.14 -0.37
CA HIS A 16 8.04 -0.36 1.02
C HIS A 16 8.61 0.70 1.96
N ILE A 17 9.86 1.15 1.74
CA ILE A 17 10.48 2.24 2.51
C ILE A 17 9.70 3.54 2.27
N ILE A 18 9.40 3.87 1.02
CA ILE A 18 8.61 5.06 0.66
C ILE A 18 7.23 5.00 1.29
N ALA A 19 6.54 3.87 1.16
CA ALA A 19 5.22 3.65 1.74
C ALA A 19 5.23 3.73 3.26
N TYR A 20 6.29 3.25 3.92
CA TYR A 20 6.41 3.31 5.37
C TYR A 20 6.66 4.74 5.89
N PHE A 21 7.56 5.49 5.24
CA PHE A 21 7.94 6.83 5.67
C PHE A 21 7.11 7.97 5.05
N GLY A 22 6.26 7.69 4.07
CA GLY A 22 5.43 8.69 3.41
C GLY A 22 6.19 9.56 2.40
N LEU A 23 7.21 9.03 1.72
CA LEU A 23 8.13 9.79 0.86
C LEU A 23 7.59 9.98 -0.56
N ASP A 24 6.67 10.93 -0.75
CA ASP A 24 6.00 11.24 -2.02
C ASP A 24 6.93 11.78 -3.12
N GLU A 25 7.97 12.55 -2.76
CA GLU A 25 8.93 13.13 -3.73
C GLU A 25 9.83 12.07 -4.39
N ILE A 26 10.17 11.00 -3.66
CA ILE A 26 11.14 9.99 -4.10
C ILE A 26 10.47 8.93 -4.99
N TYR A 27 9.16 8.76 -4.87
CA TYR A 27 8.39 7.74 -5.57
C TYR A 27 8.53 7.80 -7.10
N GLU A 28 8.24 8.98 -7.67
CA GLU A 28 8.37 9.24 -9.11
C GLU A 28 9.77 8.94 -9.64
N ALA A 29 10.79 9.32 -8.87
CA ALA A 29 12.19 9.09 -9.22
C ALA A 29 12.57 7.61 -9.13
N LEU A 30 11.99 6.86 -8.19
CA LEU A 30 12.22 5.44 -8.00
C LEU A 30 11.59 4.62 -9.14
N VAL A 31 10.30 4.85 -9.43
CA VAL A 31 9.57 4.13 -10.50
C VAL A 31 10.22 4.36 -11.86
N LYS A 32 10.63 5.60 -12.19
CA LYS A 32 11.32 5.91 -13.45
C LYS A 32 12.71 5.31 -13.59
N LYS A 33 13.38 4.98 -12.49
CA LYS A 33 14.72 4.39 -12.50
C LYS A 33 14.70 2.86 -12.51
N LEU A 34 13.59 2.27 -12.09
CA LEU A 34 13.45 0.82 -11.91
C LEU A 34 12.28 0.31 -12.75
N ASP A 35 12.52 0.16 -14.06
CA ASP A 35 11.53 -0.30 -15.06
C ASP A 35 10.96 -1.72 -14.78
N ASN A 36 11.46 -2.44 -13.76
CA ASN A 36 11.05 -3.81 -13.41
C ASN A 36 10.67 -3.97 -11.92
N LEU A 37 10.24 -2.89 -11.27
CA LEU A 37 9.84 -2.96 -9.88
C LEU A 37 8.51 -3.69 -9.71
N ASP A 38 8.52 -4.83 -9.02
CA ASP A 38 7.28 -5.51 -8.63
C ASP A 38 6.57 -4.71 -7.53
N ILE A 39 5.61 -3.89 -7.94
CA ILE A 39 4.85 -3.00 -7.05
C ILE A 39 3.96 -3.76 -6.05
N ASN A 40 3.56 -4.99 -6.39
CA ASN A 40 2.70 -5.85 -5.58
C ASN A 40 3.50 -6.77 -4.66
N ARG A 41 4.83 -6.63 -4.67
CA ARG A 41 5.73 -7.43 -3.85
C ARG A 41 5.35 -7.34 -2.37
N LYS A 42 5.33 -8.50 -1.72
CA LYS A 42 5.13 -8.59 -0.26
C LYS A 42 6.48 -8.67 0.46
N ILE A 43 6.69 -7.79 1.43
CA ILE A 43 7.77 -7.89 2.43
C ILE A 43 7.09 -8.06 3.78
N LEU A 44 7.37 -9.17 4.47
CA LEU A 44 6.67 -9.55 5.71
C LEU A 44 5.14 -9.45 5.51
N TRP A 45 4.63 -10.09 4.46
CA TRP A 45 3.21 -10.16 4.09
C TRP A 45 2.50 -8.85 3.73
N LYS A 46 3.22 -7.71 3.75
CA LYS A 46 2.66 -6.41 3.41
C LYS A 46 3.14 -5.94 2.04
N THR A 47 2.19 -5.47 1.22
CA THR A 47 2.49 -4.71 0.01
C THR A 47 2.82 -3.28 0.38
N ALA A 48 3.44 -2.54 -0.54
CA ALA A 48 3.65 -1.11 -0.35
C ALA A 48 2.33 -0.36 -0.14
N LEU A 49 1.26 -0.75 -0.86
CA LEU A 49 -0.07 -0.17 -0.68
C LEU A 49 -0.62 -0.36 0.74
N LEU A 50 -0.54 -1.57 1.29
CA LEU A 50 -0.98 -1.85 2.67
C LEU A 50 -0.20 -1.00 3.68
N LEU A 51 1.12 -0.91 3.54
CA LEU A 51 1.95 -0.09 4.43
C LEU A 51 1.56 1.39 4.37
N ALA A 52 1.38 1.94 3.16
CA ALA A 52 1.02 3.35 3.00
C ALA A 52 -0.35 3.66 3.62
N VAL A 53 -1.30 2.72 3.52
CA VAL A 53 -2.63 2.85 4.13
C VAL A 53 -2.57 2.73 5.65
N GLU A 54 -1.90 1.72 6.19
CA GLU A 54 -1.74 1.54 7.64
C GLU A 54 -1.03 2.72 8.32
N GLN A 55 -0.18 3.45 7.58
CA GLN A 55 0.50 4.65 8.07
C GLN A 55 -0.27 5.96 7.77
N GLY A 56 -1.41 5.91 7.07
CA GLY A 56 -2.21 7.09 6.73
C GLY A 56 -1.59 8.00 5.66
N HIS A 57 -0.62 7.53 4.88
CA HIS A 57 0.13 8.35 3.91
C HIS A 57 -0.64 8.57 2.60
N TYR A 58 -1.69 9.39 2.66
CA TYR A 58 -2.61 9.64 1.53
C TYR A 58 -1.90 9.95 0.20
N ALA A 59 -0.86 10.79 0.20
CA ALA A 59 -0.15 11.17 -1.02
C ALA A 59 0.51 9.95 -1.69
N VAL A 60 1.12 9.06 -0.90
CA VAL A 60 1.74 7.83 -1.39
C VAL A 60 0.68 6.82 -1.85
N VAL A 61 -0.42 6.67 -1.10
CA VAL A 61 -1.56 5.83 -1.52
C VAL A 61 -2.08 6.27 -2.89
N ARG A 62 -2.31 7.58 -3.06
CA ARG A 62 -2.77 8.15 -4.34
C ARG A 62 -1.81 7.88 -5.49
N GLN A 63 -0.50 7.90 -5.24
CA GLN A 63 0.47 7.61 -6.29
C GLN A 63 0.51 6.11 -6.62
N LEU A 64 0.47 5.23 -5.60
CA LEU A 64 0.53 3.77 -5.78
C LEU A 64 -0.65 3.22 -6.58
N ILE A 65 -1.88 3.68 -6.30
CA ILE A 65 -3.10 3.17 -6.96
C ILE A 65 -3.23 3.61 -8.43
N GLU A 66 -2.42 4.57 -8.88
CA GLU A 66 -2.40 5.01 -10.29
C GLU A 66 -1.37 4.22 -11.12
N VAL A 67 -0.57 3.35 -10.49
CA VAL A 67 0.40 2.51 -11.20
C VAL A 67 -0.33 1.40 -11.96
N GLU A 68 0.04 1.22 -13.22
CA GLU A 68 -0.47 0.12 -14.01
C GLU A 68 -0.13 -1.24 -13.37
N GLY A 69 -1.15 -2.10 -13.21
CA GLY A 69 -0.98 -3.44 -12.66
C GLY A 69 -0.92 -3.51 -11.13
N ILE A 70 -1.14 -2.41 -10.40
CA ILE A 70 -1.31 -2.44 -8.95
C ILE A 70 -2.50 -3.33 -8.55
N ASP A 71 -2.28 -4.21 -7.58
CA ASP A 71 -3.35 -4.91 -6.87
C ASP A 71 -3.92 -3.96 -5.81
N ILE A 72 -5.20 -3.63 -5.94
CA ILE A 72 -5.90 -2.71 -5.02
C ILE A 72 -6.48 -3.41 -3.79
N ASP A 73 -6.65 -4.73 -3.83
CA ASP A 73 -7.22 -5.54 -2.75
C ASP A 73 -6.24 -6.57 -2.15
N PRO A 74 -4.93 -6.27 -1.97
CA PRO A 74 -4.01 -7.23 -1.40
C PRO A 74 -4.38 -7.48 0.06
N LYS A 75 -4.42 -8.75 0.46
CA LYS A 75 -4.64 -9.13 1.86
C LYS A 75 -3.35 -9.10 2.67
N ASN A 76 -3.41 -8.52 3.87
CA ASN A 76 -2.40 -8.64 4.92
C ASN A 76 -2.50 -10.02 5.63
N GLU A 77 -1.72 -10.24 6.69
CA GLU A 77 -1.72 -11.52 7.44
C GLU A 77 -3.07 -11.86 8.06
N ASP A 78 -3.82 -10.85 8.50
CA ASP A 78 -5.14 -10.99 9.13
C ASP A 78 -6.27 -11.13 8.09
N GLY A 79 -5.94 -11.07 6.80
CA GLY A 79 -6.90 -11.13 5.71
C GLY A 79 -7.55 -9.79 5.37
N GLY A 80 -7.14 -8.71 6.02
CA GLY A 80 -7.60 -7.34 5.76
C GLY A 80 -7.04 -6.77 4.46
N THR A 81 -7.90 -6.10 3.69
CA THR A 81 -7.54 -5.35 2.47
C THR A 81 -7.16 -3.90 2.81
N PRO A 82 -6.61 -3.11 1.87
CA PRO A 82 -6.35 -1.70 2.12
C PRO A 82 -7.60 -0.93 2.55
N LEU A 83 -8.76 -1.20 1.92
CA LEU A 83 -10.01 -0.54 2.32
C LEU A 83 -10.44 -0.92 3.74
N PHE A 84 -10.27 -2.20 4.12
CA PHE A 84 -10.50 -2.66 5.49
C PHE A 84 -9.64 -1.87 6.48
N CYS A 85 -8.33 -1.80 6.26
CA CYS A 85 -7.41 -1.10 7.14
C CYS A 85 -7.74 0.40 7.22
N ALA A 86 -8.05 1.06 6.11
CA ALA A 86 -8.41 2.48 6.11
C ALA A 86 -9.68 2.76 6.93
N ALA A 87 -10.69 1.87 6.83
CA ALA A 87 -11.93 1.98 7.58
C ALA A 87 -11.72 1.76 9.09
N GLU A 88 -10.91 0.77 9.46
CA GLU A 88 -10.54 0.49 10.86
C GLU A 88 -9.84 1.69 11.52
N HIS A 89 -8.99 2.41 10.78
CA HIS A 89 -8.30 3.62 11.27
C HIS A 89 -9.16 4.89 11.21
N GLY A 90 -10.34 4.84 10.57
CA GLY A 90 -11.20 6.02 10.37
C GLY A 90 -10.68 7.03 9.33
N ASP A 91 -9.77 6.62 8.44
CA ASP A 91 -9.17 7.49 7.42
C ASP A 91 -10.11 7.70 6.23
N GLU A 92 -11.14 8.55 6.42
CA GLU A 92 -12.18 8.80 5.42
C GLU A 92 -11.64 9.18 4.04
N ALA A 93 -10.54 9.95 3.98
CA ALA A 93 -9.94 10.37 2.72
C ALA A 93 -9.39 9.17 1.93
N ILE A 94 -8.72 8.23 2.61
CA ILE A 94 -8.18 7.01 1.99
C ILE A 94 -9.31 6.05 1.65
N VAL A 95 -10.32 5.92 2.51
CA VAL A 95 -11.53 5.12 2.24
C VAL A 95 -12.21 5.56 0.95
N ARG A 96 -12.46 6.87 0.79
CA ARG A 96 -13.06 7.44 -0.43
C ARG A 96 -12.21 7.16 -1.65
N LEU A 97 -10.89 7.39 -1.54
CA LEU A 97 -9.96 7.20 -2.65
C LEU A 97 -9.94 5.73 -3.15
N LEU A 98 -9.83 4.77 -2.23
CA LEU A 98 -9.83 3.35 -2.55
C LEU A 98 -11.18 2.89 -3.14
N PHE A 99 -12.29 3.39 -2.58
CA PHE A 99 -13.64 3.13 -3.08
C PHE A 99 -13.82 3.64 -4.52
N GLU A 100 -13.41 4.88 -4.80
CA GLU A 100 -13.48 5.47 -6.14
C GLU A 100 -12.65 4.72 -7.18
N LYS A 101 -11.57 4.06 -6.74
CA LYS A 101 -10.72 3.20 -7.58
C LYS A 101 -11.19 1.76 -7.68
N GLY A 102 -12.35 1.43 -7.09
CA GLY A 102 -13.00 0.12 -7.24
C GLY A 102 -12.51 -0.96 -6.30
N ALA A 103 -11.92 -0.59 -5.14
CA ALA A 103 -11.61 -1.55 -4.09
C ALA A 103 -12.88 -2.31 -3.65
N GLN A 104 -12.73 -3.58 -3.29
CA GLN A 104 -13.84 -4.37 -2.78
C GLN A 104 -14.33 -3.81 -1.44
N VAL A 105 -15.64 -3.63 -1.33
CA VAL A 105 -16.29 -2.98 -0.17
C VAL A 105 -16.66 -3.93 0.96
N ASP A 106 -16.93 -5.20 0.62
CA ASP A 106 -17.28 -6.25 1.57
C ASP A 106 -16.29 -7.43 1.58
N PRO A 107 -14.96 -7.21 1.52
CA PRO A 107 -14.01 -8.29 1.67
C PRO A 107 -14.11 -8.82 3.09
N LYS A 108 -14.18 -10.15 3.21
CA LYS A 108 -14.10 -10.85 4.48
C LYS A 108 -12.63 -11.03 4.87
N ASP A 109 -12.31 -10.67 6.10
CA ASP A 109 -11.05 -11.04 6.75
C ASP A 109 -11.04 -12.54 7.14
N ASN A 110 -9.99 -13.00 7.82
CA ASN A 110 -9.86 -14.40 8.23
C ASN A 110 -10.92 -14.84 9.27
N GLU A 111 -11.63 -13.90 9.89
CA GLU A 111 -12.71 -14.15 10.86
C GLU A 111 -14.11 -13.89 10.26
N GLU A 112 -14.20 -13.76 8.93
CA GLU A 112 -15.43 -13.43 8.19
C GLU A 112 -16.04 -12.04 8.47
N ARG A 113 -15.25 -11.12 9.02
CA ARG A 113 -15.69 -9.76 9.36
C ARG A 113 -15.50 -8.84 8.15
N THR A 114 -16.42 -7.90 7.96
CA THR A 114 -16.37 -6.91 6.86
C THR A 114 -15.77 -5.59 7.35
N PRO A 115 -15.30 -4.69 6.46
CA PRO A 115 -14.82 -3.36 6.86
C PRO A 115 -15.85 -2.58 7.70
N LEU A 116 -17.13 -2.70 7.37
CA LEU A 116 -18.23 -2.06 8.11
C LEU A 116 -18.35 -2.56 9.56
N PHE A 117 -17.94 -3.79 9.85
CA PHE A 117 -17.90 -4.30 11.22
C PHE A 117 -16.95 -3.48 12.13
N TYR A 118 -15.89 -2.93 11.54
CA TYR A 118 -14.83 -2.18 12.23
C TYR A 118 -14.95 -0.67 12.14
N ALA A 119 -15.83 -0.16 11.28
CA ALA A 119 -16.08 1.26 11.17
C ALA A 119 -16.58 1.80 12.53
N ALA A 120 -15.78 2.68 13.15
CA ALA A 120 -16.09 3.32 14.43
C ALA A 120 -17.13 4.45 14.28
#